data_AF-A0A183D0M2-F1
#
_entry.id   AF-A0A183D0M2-F1
#
_cell.length_a   1.000
_cell.length_b   1.000
_cell.length_c   1.000
_cell.angle_alpha   90.00
_cell.angle_beta   90.00
_cell.angle_gamma   90.00
#
_symmetry.space_group_name_H-M   'P 1'
#
loop_
_entity.id
_entity.type
_entity.pdbx_description
1 polymer ?
#
loop_
_entity_poly.entity_id
_entity_poly.type
_entity_poly.pdbx_seq_one_letter_code
_entity_poly.pdbx_strand_id
1 'polypeptide(L)'
;MYGALWILLLLFMQLLAEGQGWDEQSDRNNMLGARYYDGKKIVLPVSEDAMRDLLNHWLHQATGSFMSAFANNKINKFVMNLP
;
A
#
# COMPACT_ATOMS: atom_id res chain seq x y z
N MET A 1 8.56 6.33 39.14
CA MET A 1 7.90 6.58 37.83
C MET A 1 8.60 5.91 36.63
N TYR A 2 9.81 5.32 36.77
CA TYR A 2 10.51 4.64 35.68
C TYR A 2 10.17 3.14 35.51
N GLY A 3 9.65 2.48 36.55
CA GLY A 3 9.35 1.04 36.51
C GLY A 3 8.25 0.66 35.51
N ALA A 4 7.20 1.47 35.41
CA ALA A 4 6.11 1.25 34.45
C ALA A 4 6.58 1.41 33.00
N LEU A 5 7.50 2.35 32.74
CA LEU A 5 8.04 2.58 31.40
C LEU A 5 8.94 1.42 30.94
N TRP A 6 9.68 0.82 31.87
CA TRP A 6 10.52 -0.36 31.62
C TRP A 6 9.70 -1.61 31.32
N ILE A 7 8.60 -1.82 32.03
CA ILE A 7 7.67 -2.94 31.76
C ILE A 7 7.04 -2.79 30.38
N LEU A 8 6.67 -1.56 29.99
CA LEU A 8 6.14 -1.28 28.65
C LEU A 8 7.17 -1.54 27.55
N LEU A 9 8.44 -1.20 27.79
CA LEU A 9 9.55 -1.48 26.87
C LEU A 9 9.78 -2.99 26.71
N LEU A 10 9.73 -3.74 27.81
CA LEU A 10 9.88 -5.20 27.79
C LEU A 10 8.73 -5.88 27.04
N LEU A 11 7.48 -5.43 27.25
CA LEU A 11 6.32 -5.89 26.48
C LEU A 11 6.47 -5.57 24.98
N PHE A 12 6.99 -4.39 24.63
CA PHE A 12 7.22 -4.01 23.24
C PHE A 12 8.32 -4.86 22.58
N MET A 13 9.38 -5.20 23.32
CA MET A 13 10.43 -6.11 22.82
C MET A 13 9.93 -7.54 22.62
N GLN A 14 9.03 -8.03 23.48
CA GLN A 14 8.37 -9.34 23.28
C GLN A 14 7.50 -9.33 22.02
N LEU A 15 6.74 -8.25 21.78
CA LEU A 15 5.93 -8.09 20.57
C LEU A 15 6.78 -8.06 19.29
N LEU A 16 7.97 -7.46 19.34
CA LEU A 16 8.91 -7.48 18.21
C LEU A 16 9.57 -8.85 18.01
N ALA A 17 9.82 -9.60 19.09
CA ALA A 17 10.43 -10.92 19.03
C ALA A 17 9.47 -11.99 18.47
N GLU A 18 8.17 -11.91 18.80
CA GLU A 18 7.14 -12.80 18.23
C GLU A 18 6.96 -12.62 16.71
N GLY A 19 7.38 -11.48 16.16
CA GLY A 19 7.34 -11.19 14.73
C GLY A 19 8.46 -11.84 13.88
N GLN A 20 9.37 -12.62 14.48
CA GLN A 20 10.52 -13.23 13.77
C GLN A 20 10.59 -14.77 13.88
N GLY A 21 9.46 -15.43 14.08
CA GLY A 21 9.31 -16.86 13.77
C GLY A 21 8.89 -17.05 12.31
N TRP A 22 9.80 -16.86 11.36
CA TRP A 22 9.56 -17.29 9.97
C TRP A 22 9.97 -18.75 9.86
N ASP A 23 9.08 -19.67 10.27
CA ASP A 23 9.14 -21.02 9.75
C ASP A 23 8.97 -20.92 8.22
N GLU A 24 10.03 -21.30 7.50
CA GLU A 24 10.20 -21.23 6.06
C GLU A 24 9.35 -22.28 5.33
N GLN A 25 8.07 -22.34 5.67
CA GLN A 25 7.09 -23.14 4.96
C GLN A 25 5.78 -22.36 4.90
N SER A 26 5.84 -21.17 4.27
CA SER A 26 4.65 -20.41 3.91
C SER A 26 3.76 -21.31 3.06
N ASP A 27 2.65 -21.71 3.67
CA ASP A 27 1.66 -22.62 3.15
C ASP A 27 1.06 -22.02 1.87
N ARG A 28 1.63 -22.42 0.71
CA ARG A 28 1.28 -21.92 -0.64
C ARG A 28 -0.22 -22.03 -0.93
N ASN A 29 -0.94 -22.87 -0.19
CA ASN A 29 -2.37 -23.09 -0.33
C ASN A 29 -3.22 -21.99 0.32
N ASN A 30 -2.67 -21.17 1.23
CA ASN A 30 -3.42 -20.14 1.96
C ASN A 30 -3.11 -18.70 1.51
N MET A 31 -2.27 -18.53 0.48
CA MET A 31 -2.00 -17.21 -0.09
C MET A 31 -3.16 -16.78 -1.00
N LEU A 32 -3.79 -15.65 -0.68
CA LEU A 32 -4.75 -14.99 -1.57
C LEU A 32 -4.09 -14.75 -2.93
N GLY A 33 -4.62 -15.36 -3.99
CA GLY A 33 -4.04 -15.28 -5.33
C GLY A 33 -3.12 -16.44 -5.72
N ALA A 34 -2.93 -17.45 -4.87
CA ALA A 34 -2.19 -18.68 -5.23
C ALA A 34 -2.75 -19.37 -6.49
N ARG A 35 -4.07 -19.28 -6.72
CA ARG A 35 -4.73 -19.78 -7.94
C ARG A 35 -4.31 -19.03 -9.21
N TYR A 36 -3.89 -17.77 -9.08
CA TYR A 36 -3.47 -16.92 -10.20
C TYR A 36 -1.95 -16.75 -10.25
N TYR A 37 -1.20 -17.37 -9.33
CA TYR A 37 0.23 -17.22 -9.20
C TYR A 37 0.96 -18.49 -9.64
N ASP A 38 1.61 -18.44 -10.80
CA ASP A 38 2.33 -19.56 -11.43
C ASP A 38 3.77 -19.70 -10.89
N GLY A 39 4.02 -19.27 -9.64
CA GLY A 39 5.35 -19.25 -9.02
C GLY A 39 6.34 -18.22 -9.57
N LYS A 40 6.12 -17.66 -10.76
CA LYS A 40 6.97 -16.63 -11.39
C LYS A 40 6.22 -15.36 -11.78
N LYS A 41 4.91 -15.46 -12.06
CA LYS A 41 4.07 -14.35 -12.52
C LYS A 41 2.65 -14.54 -12.06
N ILE A 42 1.95 -13.43 -11.84
CA ILE A 42 0.52 -13.41 -11.58
C ILE A 42 -0.19 -13.38 -12.94
N VAL A 43 -0.95 -14.44 -13.25
CA VAL A 43 -1.80 -14.56 -14.43
C VAL A 43 -3.24 -14.39 -13.98
N LEU A 44 -3.74 -13.15 -14.02
CA LEU A 44 -5.15 -12.86 -13.78
C LEU A 44 -5.93 -12.99 -15.10
N PRO A 45 -6.90 -13.91 -15.21
CA PRO A 45 -7.84 -13.90 -16.32
C PRO A 45 -8.78 -12.71 -16.13
N VAL A 46 -8.58 -11.66 -16.93
CA VAL A 46 -9.41 -10.45 -16.91
C VAL A 46 -10.27 -10.47 -18.17
N SER A 47 -11.59 -10.32 -18.02
CA SER A 47 -12.49 -10.12 -19.17
C SER A 47 -12.22 -8.78 -19.84
N GLU A 48 -12.54 -8.64 -21.12
CA GLU A 48 -12.29 -7.39 -21.86
C GLU A 48 -12.97 -6.18 -21.19
N ASP A 49 -14.16 -6.37 -20.65
CA ASP A 49 -14.91 -5.33 -19.92
C ASP A 49 -14.22 -4.94 -18.61
N ALA A 50 -13.75 -5.91 -17.83
CA ALA A 50 -13.03 -5.64 -16.58
C ALA A 50 -11.70 -4.91 -16.83
N MET A 51 -11.05 -5.17 -17.97
CA MET A 51 -9.85 -4.44 -18.39
C MET A 51 -10.17 -2.98 -18.73
N ARG A 52 -11.28 -2.72 -19.43
CA ARG A 52 -11.75 -1.36 -19.75
C ARG A 52 -12.10 -0.57 -18.50
N ASP A 53 -12.80 -1.20 -17.55
CA ASP A 53 -13.16 -0.58 -16.27
C ASP A 53 -11.93 -0.26 -15.43
N LEU A 54 -10.97 -1.18 -15.36
CA LEU A 54 -9.71 -0.96 -14.67
C LEU A 54 -8.95 0.21 -15.30
N LEU A 55 -8.83 0.26 -16.63
CA LEU A 55 -8.17 1.36 -17.33
C LEU A 55 -8.85 2.70 -17.05
N ASN A 56 -10.18 2.74 -17.05
CA ASN A 56 -10.95 3.95 -16.72
C ASN A 56 -10.68 4.42 -15.29
N HIS A 57 -10.60 3.49 -14.32
CA HIS A 57 -10.30 3.81 -12.92
C HIS A 57 -8.90 4.39 -12.77
N TRP A 58 -7.90 3.76 -13.38
CA TRP A 58 -6.52 4.26 -13.36
C TRP A 58 -6.40 5.62 -14.05
N LEU A 59 -7.11 5.83 -15.16
CA LEU A 59 -7.12 7.12 -15.86
C LEU A 59 -7.78 8.22 -15.01
N HIS A 60 -8.87 7.90 -14.31
CA HIS A 60 -9.52 8.84 -13.41
C HIS A 60 -8.61 9.23 -12.23
N GLN A 61 -7.90 8.26 -11.66
CA GLN A 61 -6.94 8.50 -10.59
C GLN A 61 -5.74 9.32 -11.06
N ALA A 62 -5.20 8.99 -12.24
CA ALA A 62 -4.08 9.72 -12.84
C ALA A 62 -4.45 11.17 -13.20
N THR A 63 -5.63 11.38 -13.78
CA THR A 63 -6.11 12.72 -14.13
C THR A 63 -6.42 13.56 -12.89
N GLY A 64 -6.99 12.95 -11.83
CA GLY A 64 -7.17 13.62 -10.54
C GLY A 64 -5.86 14.06 -9.90
N SER A 65 -4.85 13.18 -9.90
CA SER A 65 -3.50 13.51 -9.40
C SER A 65 -2.83 14.61 -10.23
N PHE A 66 -2.92 14.52 -11.56
CA PHE A 66 -2.37 15.53 -12.47
C PHE A 66 -3.04 16.89 -12.29
N MET A 67 -4.38 16.94 -12.22
CA MET A 67 -5.11 18.18 -11.98
C MET A 67 -4.84 18.77 -10.59
N SER A 68 -4.71 17.93 -9.57
CA SER A 68 -4.31 18.36 -8.23
C SER A 68 -2.92 19.01 -8.25
N ALA A 69 -1.95 18.39 -8.93
CA ALA A 69 -0.61 18.94 -9.06
C ALA A 69 -0.59 20.26 -9.87
N PHE A 70 -1.39 20.36 -10.93
CA PHE A 70 -1.52 21.60 -11.70
C PHE A 70 -2.20 22.72 -10.90
N ALA A 71 -3.28 22.41 -10.19
CA ALA A 71 -3.98 23.35 -9.31
C ALA A 71 -3.07 23.82 -8.17
N ASN A 72 -2.31 22.92 -7.55
CA ASN A 72 -1.35 23.25 -6.50
C ASN A 72 -0.26 24.22 -7.01
N ASN A 73 0.23 24.03 -8.24
CA ASN A 73 1.17 24.97 -8.86
C ASN A 73 0.56 26.37 -9.09
N LYS A 74 -0.72 26.45 -9.48
CA LYS A 74 -1.41 27.74 -9.61
C LYS A 74 -1.65 28.42 -8.26
N ILE A 75 -2.05 27.65 -7.23
CA ILE A 75 -2.30 28.17 -5.89
C ILE A 75 -1.01 28.65 -5.24
N ASN A 76 0.08 27.87 -5.29
CA ASN A 76 1.37 28.30 -4.76
C ASN A 76 1.90 29.58 -5.42
N LYS A 77 1.66 29.74 -6.74
CA LYS A 77 2.02 30.96 -7.46
C LYS A 77 1.15 32.17 -7.11
N PHE A 78 -0.09 31.94 -6.69
CA PHE A 78 -0.99 32.99 -6.21
C PHE A 78 -0.67 33.40 -4.76
N VAL A 79 -0.42 32.43 -3.88
CA VAL A 79 -0.06 32.65 -2.46
C VAL A 79 1.29 33.37 -2.32
N MET A 80 2.29 33.07 -3.15
CA MET A 80 3.58 33.78 -3.13
C MET A 80 3.55 35.20 -3.72
N ASN A 81 2.42 35.62 -4.32
CA ASN A 81 2.23 36.96 -4.88
C ASN A 81 1.23 37.82 -4.07
N LEU A 82 0.80 37.35 -2.89
CA LEU A 82 0.07 38.21 -1.95
C LEU A 82 1.07 39.13 -1.20
N PRO A 83 0.81 40.45 -1.11
CA PRO A 83 1.62 41.40 -0.35
C PRO A 83 1.54 41.17 1.17
#